data_AF-A0A022KTR0-F1
#
_entry.id   AF-A0A022KTR0-F1
#
_cell.length_a   1.000
_cell.length_b   1.000
_cell.length_c   1.000
_cell.angle_alpha   90.00
_cell.angle_beta   90.00
_cell.angle_gamma   90.00
#
_symmetry.space_group_name_H-M   'P 1'
#
loop_
_entity.id
_entity.type
_entity.pdbx_description
1 polymer ?
#
loop_
_entity_poly.entity_id
_entity_poly.type
_entity_poly.pdbx_seq_one_letter_code
_entity_poly.pdbx_strand_id
1 'polypeptide(L)'
;MLRPRRALRLPAPRLTTPREGIVRGLHLGVAPVVAATTCLADGLGPARGAVAAGLALGGSVLTDVLLGPEPLTPADHVTRFRSSLVAAQAGRLVAGGLAGGGHPTRGAPDKDRRTVAQAAVFTLAIGLDAVDGQVARRTGGSTQRGWRFDLEADAAAIAVLAATMVHRTGWVLVPGSLRYVFGGVRQVVPGLRGGLQPRLSRRVAAGGSMVALVITTWPQVPGHAVHLLSAGAATALLASFGRDSVDLLRGASR
;
A
#
# COMPACT_ATOMS: atom_id res chain seq x y z
N MET A 1 -4.35 39.16 -33.28
CA MET A 1 -5.30 38.69 -32.24
C MET A 1 -4.56 37.76 -31.27
N LEU A 2 -4.21 38.26 -30.08
CA LEU A 2 -3.50 37.50 -29.04
C LEU A 2 -4.51 36.78 -28.13
N ARG A 3 -4.41 35.45 -28.03
CA ARG A 3 -5.23 34.61 -27.13
C ARG A 3 -4.90 34.99 -25.67
N PRO A 4 -5.89 35.33 -24.81
CA PRO A 4 -5.60 35.62 -23.42
C PRO A 4 -5.08 34.36 -22.71
N ARG A 5 -3.93 34.49 -22.05
CA ARG A 5 -3.35 33.44 -21.19
C ARG A 5 -4.39 33.11 -20.11
N ARG A 6 -4.86 31.85 -20.06
CA ARG A 6 -5.62 31.33 -18.91
C ARG A 6 -4.73 31.51 -17.68
N ALA A 7 -5.07 32.47 -16.83
CA ALA A 7 -4.45 32.59 -15.52
C ALA A 7 -4.64 31.26 -14.79
N LEU A 8 -3.53 30.65 -14.36
CA LEU A 8 -3.53 29.48 -13.50
C LEU A 8 -4.20 29.91 -12.19
N ARG A 9 -5.52 29.73 -12.07
CA ARG A 9 -6.23 29.94 -10.80
C ARG A 9 -5.75 28.86 -9.86
N LEU A 10 -4.80 29.21 -8.99
CA LEU A 10 -4.46 28.38 -7.84
C LEU A 10 -5.76 28.21 -7.03
N PRO A 11 -6.18 26.97 -6.73
CA PRO A 11 -7.36 26.76 -5.90
C PRO A 11 -7.13 27.45 -4.55
N ALA A 12 -8.13 28.21 -4.09
CA ALA A 12 -8.06 28.87 -2.80
C ALA A 12 -7.77 27.83 -1.71
N PRO A 13 -6.89 28.13 -0.72
CA PRO A 13 -6.63 27.23 0.38
C PRO A 13 -7.93 26.95 1.13
N ARG A 14 -8.33 25.67 1.19
CA ARG A 14 -9.54 25.27 1.93
C ARG A 14 -9.34 25.52 3.42
N LEU A 15 -10.33 26.16 4.04
CA LEU A 15 -10.48 26.17 5.49
C LEU A 15 -10.93 24.77 5.93
N THR A 16 -9.98 23.95 6.37
CA THR A 16 -10.28 22.65 6.96
C THR A 16 -11.14 22.85 8.21
N THR A 17 -12.18 22.05 8.38
CA THR A 17 -12.88 22.04 9.68
C THR A 17 -11.90 21.65 10.79
N PRO A 18 -12.09 22.09 12.04
CA PRO A 18 -11.19 21.74 13.14
C PRO A 18 -10.96 20.22 13.26
N ARG A 19 -12.03 19.44 13.03
CA ARG A 19 -11.98 17.97 13.04
C ARG A 19 -11.12 17.40 11.91
N GLU A 20 -11.25 17.90 10.68
CA GLU A 20 -10.42 17.45 9.56
C GLU A 20 -8.95 17.83 9.76
N GLY A 21 -8.69 19.00 10.35
CA GLY A 21 -7.35 19.43 10.74
C GLY A 21 -6.69 18.46 11.73
N ILE A 22 -7.44 18.04 12.77
CA ILE A 22 -6.97 17.06 13.75
C ILE A 22 -6.69 15.71 13.10
N VAL A 23 -7.61 15.18 12.28
CA VAL A 23 -7.44 13.88 11.61
C VAL A 23 -6.25 13.90 10.64
N ARG A 24 -6.08 15.00 9.90
CA ARG A 24 -4.91 15.20 9.04
C ARG A 24 -3.61 15.29 9.85
N GLY A 25 -3.62 16.03 10.96
CA GLY A 25 -2.48 16.12 11.87
C GLY A 25 -2.08 14.75 12.43
N LEU A 26 -3.06 13.92 12.80
CA LEU A 26 -2.82 12.56 13.27
C LEU A 26 -2.15 11.69 12.18
N HIS A 27 -2.67 11.72 10.95
CA HIS A 27 -2.07 11.02 9.83
C HIS A 27 -0.62 11.45 9.55
N LEU A 28 -0.36 12.76 9.55
CA LEU A 28 0.98 13.32 9.31
C LEU A 28 1.95 13.05 10.47
N GLY A 29 1.46 12.98 11.71
CA GLY A 29 2.28 12.74 12.90
C GLY A 29 2.54 11.25 13.19
N VAL A 30 1.57 10.37 12.93
CA VAL A 30 1.69 8.94 13.24
C VAL A 30 2.70 8.24 12.34
N ALA A 31 2.70 8.53 11.03
CA ALA A 31 3.61 7.85 10.09
C ALA A 31 5.10 8.03 10.47
N PRO A 32 5.59 9.27 10.70
CA PRO A 32 6.99 9.49 11.07
C PRO A 32 7.36 8.89 12.41
N VAL A 33 6.45 8.96 13.40
CA VAL A 33 6.68 8.36 14.74
C VAL A 33 6.77 6.84 14.63
N VAL A 34 5.86 6.19 13.91
CA VAL A 34 5.91 4.74 13.69
C VAL A 34 7.19 4.35 12.95
N ALA A 35 7.57 5.08 11.90
CA ALA A 35 8.80 4.81 11.15
C ALA A 35 10.06 4.96 12.02
N ALA A 36 10.18 6.04 12.80
CA ALA A 36 11.33 6.29 13.67
C ALA A 36 11.41 5.26 14.80
N THR A 37 10.31 5.02 15.52
CA THR A 37 10.27 4.10 16.66
C THR A 37 10.57 2.67 16.24
N THR A 38 10.03 2.23 15.10
CA THR A 38 10.34 0.90 14.56
C THR A 38 11.81 0.82 14.12
N CYS A 39 12.39 1.85 13.49
CA CYS A 39 13.83 1.87 13.17
C CYS A 39 14.72 1.84 14.43
N LEU A 40 14.33 2.54 15.49
CA LEU A 40 15.05 2.52 16.76
C LEU A 40 14.95 1.15 17.44
N ALA A 41 13.76 0.52 17.42
CA ALA A 41 13.56 -0.83 17.93
C ALA A 41 14.40 -1.89 17.19
N ASP A 42 14.74 -1.63 15.93
CA ASP A 42 15.65 -2.46 15.14
C ASP A 42 17.14 -2.21 15.41
N GLY A 43 17.48 -1.17 16.17
CA GLY A 43 18.86 -0.74 16.34
C GLY A 43 19.48 -0.10 15.09
N LEU A 44 18.67 0.44 14.16
CA LEU A 44 19.18 1.15 12.97
C LEU A 44 19.83 2.51 13.31
N GLY A 45 19.57 3.01 14.53
CA GLY A 45 20.09 4.28 15.05
C GLY A 45 19.23 5.50 14.70
N PRO A 46 19.43 6.62 15.40
CA PRO A 46 18.57 7.80 15.29
C PRO A 46 18.65 8.48 13.91
N ALA A 47 19.83 8.51 13.28
CA ALA A 47 19.98 9.10 11.95
C ALA A 47 19.12 8.39 10.89
N ARG A 48 19.11 7.05 10.91
CA ARG A 48 18.26 6.24 10.02
C ARG A 48 16.78 6.34 10.40
N GLY A 49 16.48 6.43 11.70
CA GLY A 49 15.13 6.73 12.18
C GLY A 49 14.60 8.07 11.62
N ALA A 50 15.44 9.11 11.56
CA ALA A 50 15.09 10.40 10.97
C ALA A 50 14.85 10.30 9.45
N VAL A 51 15.68 9.55 8.72
CA VAL A 51 15.46 9.28 7.29
C VAL A 51 14.13 8.56 7.07
N ALA A 52 13.87 7.49 7.83
CA ALA A 52 12.61 6.75 7.76
C ALA A 52 11.41 7.65 8.07
N ALA A 53 11.51 8.50 9.10
CA ALA A 53 10.48 9.46 9.47
C ALA A 53 10.22 10.49 8.37
N GLY A 54 11.27 11.04 7.75
CA GLY A 54 11.16 11.96 6.63
C GLY A 54 10.50 11.34 5.41
N LEU A 55 10.87 10.10 5.06
CA LEU A 55 10.24 9.35 3.96
C LEU A 55 8.78 9.04 4.27
N ALA A 56 8.45 8.65 5.50
CA ALA A 56 7.08 8.40 5.94
C ALA A 56 6.23 9.67 5.87
N LEU A 57 6.77 10.81 6.31
CA LEU A 57 6.11 12.11 6.17
C LEU A 57 5.87 12.46 4.69
N GLY A 58 6.88 12.28 3.84
CA GLY A 58 6.76 12.48 2.40
C GLY A 58 5.67 11.62 1.77
N GLY A 59 5.58 10.34 2.14
CA GLY A 59 4.53 9.43 1.70
C GLY A 59 3.13 9.81 2.18
N SER A 60 3.00 10.30 3.42
CA SER A 60 1.75 10.85 3.95
C SER A 60 1.32 12.14 3.22
N VAL A 61 2.27 13.04 2.93
CA VAL A 61 2.00 14.23 2.12
C VAL A 61 1.60 13.84 0.69
N LEU A 62 2.25 12.83 0.10
CA LEU A 62 1.86 12.32 -1.21
C LEU A 62 0.45 11.73 -1.18
N THR A 63 0.10 11.00 -0.12
CA THR A 63 -1.26 10.50 0.12
C THR A 63 -2.26 11.65 0.11
N ASP A 64 -1.97 12.75 0.79
CA ASP A 64 -2.80 13.97 0.79
C ASP A 64 -2.96 14.57 -0.61
N VAL A 65 -1.88 14.60 -1.40
CA VAL A 65 -1.88 15.16 -2.76
C VAL A 65 -2.70 14.29 -3.71
N LEU A 66 -2.58 12.96 -3.62
CA LEU A 66 -3.36 12.00 -4.41
C LEU A 66 -4.83 11.97 -3.97
N LEU A 67 -5.03 12.07 -2.65
CA LEU A 67 -6.21 12.51 -1.89
C LEU A 67 -6.88 13.77 -2.41
N GLY A 68 -6.04 14.70 -2.91
CA GLY A 68 -6.33 16.04 -3.42
C GLY A 68 -7.44 16.80 -2.71
N PRO A 69 -8.08 17.76 -3.38
CA PRO A 69 -8.76 18.81 -2.64
C PRO A 69 -10.17 18.44 -2.19
N GLU A 70 -10.87 17.53 -2.88
CA GLU A 70 -12.29 17.23 -2.60
C GLU A 70 -12.57 16.71 -1.18
N PRO A 71 -13.78 16.94 -0.63
CA PRO A 71 -14.13 16.47 0.71
C PRO A 71 -13.94 14.95 0.80
N LEU A 72 -13.24 14.53 1.85
CA LEU A 72 -12.98 13.12 2.09
C LEU A 72 -14.19 12.48 2.74
N THR A 73 -14.53 11.28 2.27
CA THR A 73 -15.53 10.45 2.92
C THR A 73 -14.93 9.80 4.18
N PRO A 74 -15.77 9.28 5.09
CA PRO A 74 -15.27 8.52 6.24
C PRO A 74 -14.37 7.34 5.85
N ALA A 75 -14.62 6.69 4.71
CA ALA A 75 -13.77 5.63 4.18
C ALA A 75 -12.41 6.17 3.71
N ASP A 76 -12.40 7.30 2.99
CA ASP A 76 -11.15 7.93 2.53
C ASP A 76 -10.22 8.31 3.70
N HIS A 77 -10.77 8.71 4.84
CA HIS A 77 -9.97 8.97 6.05
C HIS A 77 -9.30 7.70 6.60
N VAL A 78 -9.97 6.55 6.55
CA VAL A 78 -9.39 5.27 6.95
C VAL A 78 -8.31 4.84 5.96
N THR A 79 -8.57 4.93 4.65
CA THR A 79 -7.59 4.61 3.60
C THR A 79 -6.37 5.55 3.67
N ARG A 80 -6.56 6.82 3.99
CA ARG A 80 -5.47 7.78 4.24
C ARG A 80 -4.59 7.36 5.42
N PHE A 81 -5.21 7.04 6.55
CA PHE A 81 -4.48 6.58 7.75
C PHE A 81 -3.75 5.24 7.50
N ARG A 82 -4.40 4.31 6.81
CA ARG A 82 -3.79 3.06 6.35
C ARG A 82 -2.57 3.32 5.46
N SER A 83 -2.68 4.24 4.51
CA SER A 83 -1.58 4.63 3.61
C SER A 83 -0.38 5.24 4.38
N SER A 84 -0.60 5.97 5.48
CA SER A 84 0.54 6.40 6.33
C SER A 84 1.29 5.24 6.97
N LEU A 85 0.59 4.17 7.40
CA LEU A 85 1.26 3.02 7.99
C LEU A 85 2.12 2.29 6.95
N VAL A 86 1.63 2.20 5.70
CA VAL A 86 2.39 1.68 4.56
C VAL A 86 3.60 2.57 4.25
N ALA A 87 3.43 3.90 4.25
CA ALA A 87 4.52 4.85 4.07
C ALA A 87 5.59 4.73 5.17
N ALA A 88 5.17 4.49 6.42
CA ALA A 88 6.08 4.24 7.53
C ALA A 88 6.91 2.96 7.32
N GLN A 89 6.28 1.88 6.86
CA GLN A 89 7.00 0.64 6.52
C GLN A 89 7.95 0.83 5.33
N ALA A 90 7.55 1.59 4.31
CA ALA A 90 8.41 1.90 3.17
C ALA A 90 9.63 2.73 3.60
N GLY A 91 9.44 3.78 4.40
CA GLY A 91 10.52 4.60 4.93
C GLY A 91 11.52 3.79 5.77
N ARG A 92 11.00 2.92 6.65
CA ARG A 92 11.83 1.97 7.42
C ARG A 92 12.61 1.02 6.50
N LEU A 93 11.96 0.43 5.51
CA LEU A 93 12.59 -0.50 4.57
C LEU A 93 13.78 0.14 3.85
N VAL A 94 13.59 1.37 3.35
CA VAL A 94 14.66 2.15 2.71
C VAL A 94 15.78 2.45 3.71
N ALA A 95 15.45 2.92 4.91
CA ALA A 95 16.43 3.22 5.94
C ALA A 95 17.25 1.99 6.35
N GLY A 96 16.62 0.81 6.41
CA GLY A 96 17.28 -0.48 6.64
C GLY A 96 18.21 -0.88 5.48
N GLY A 97 17.76 -0.71 4.23
CA GLY A 97 18.59 -0.99 3.05
C GLY A 97 19.83 -0.09 2.93
N LEU A 98 19.72 1.17 3.34
CA LEU A 98 20.83 2.12 3.42
C LEU A 98 21.89 1.75 4.47
N ALA A 99 21.62 0.78 5.36
CA ALA A 99 22.60 0.30 6.33
C ALA A 99 23.70 -0.57 5.70
N GLY A 100 23.64 -0.83 4.39
CA GLY A 100 24.45 -1.85 3.73
C GLY A 100 23.83 -3.22 4.00
N GLY A 101 23.84 -4.13 3.02
CA GLY A 101 23.18 -5.45 3.05
C GLY A 101 23.66 -6.44 4.13
N GLY A 102 24.25 -5.97 5.23
CA GLY A 102 24.47 -6.74 6.43
C GLY A 102 23.12 -7.03 7.10
N HIS A 103 22.58 -8.21 6.81
CA HIS A 103 21.71 -8.87 7.78
C HIS A 103 22.31 -8.72 9.17
N PRO A 104 21.52 -8.36 10.21
CA PRO A 104 22.02 -8.39 11.57
C PRO A 104 22.58 -9.79 11.82
N THR A 105 23.84 -9.80 12.24
CA THR A 105 24.65 -10.96 12.58
C THR A 105 23.83 -12.02 13.31
N ARG A 106 23.99 -13.28 12.90
CA ARG A 106 23.56 -14.47 13.66
C ARG A 106 23.98 -14.27 15.13
N GLY A 107 23.03 -13.98 16.01
CA GLY A 107 23.30 -13.94 17.46
C GLY A 107 22.58 -12.90 18.32
N ALA A 108 21.84 -11.93 17.76
CA ALA A 108 21.14 -10.95 18.61
C ALA A 108 19.79 -11.51 19.15
N PRO A 109 19.56 -11.54 20.49
CA PRO A 109 18.32 -12.05 21.10
C PRO A 109 17.06 -11.23 20.77
N ASP A 110 17.20 -10.06 20.12
CA ASP A 110 16.10 -9.15 19.78
C ASP A 110 15.48 -9.39 18.39
N LYS A 111 15.92 -10.41 17.63
CA LYS A 111 15.44 -10.66 16.26
C LYS A 111 13.92 -10.86 16.20
N ASP A 112 13.35 -11.57 17.17
CA ASP A 112 11.92 -11.88 17.20
C ASP A 112 11.05 -10.64 17.45
N ARG A 113 11.49 -9.73 18.32
CA ARG A 113 10.78 -8.48 18.61
C ARG A 113 10.72 -7.54 17.39
N ARG A 114 11.81 -7.48 16.62
CA ARG A 114 11.91 -6.65 15.40
C ARG A 114 10.88 -7.07 14.35
N THR A 115 10.70 -8.38 14.18
CA THR A 115 9.75 -8.92 13.20
C THR A 115 8.30 -8.76 13.66
N VAL A 116 8.01 -8.87 14.96
CA VAL A 116 6.64 -8.72 15.50
C VAL A 116 6.11 -7.29 15.32
N ALA A 117 6.91 -6.26 15.59
CA ALA A 117 6.45 -4.87 15.44
C ALA A 117 6.08 -4.54 13.99
N GLN A 118 6.86 -5.01 13.02
CA GLN A 118 6.53 -4.85 11.59
C GLN A 118 5.28 -5.63 11.21
N ALA A 119 5.21 -6.89 11.61
CA ALA A 119 4.06 -7.74 11.34
C ALA A 119 2.77 -7.12 11.89
N ALA A 120 2.82 -6.56 13.10
CA ALA A 120 1.71 -5.85 13.72
C ALA A 120 1.29 -4.60 12.92
N VAL A 121 2.24 -3.79 12.45
CA VAL A 121 1.91 -2.60 11.64
C VAL A 121 1.34 -2.97 10.28
N PHE A 122 1.89 -3.98 9.58
CA PHE A 122 1.30 -4.49 8.34
C PHE A 122 -0.10 -5.09 8.56
N THR A 123 -0.26 -5.85 9.64
CA THR A 123 -1.56 -6.42 10.02
C THR A 123 -2.58 -5.33 10.30
N LEU A 124 -2.18 -4.25 11.01
CA LEU A 124 -3.04 -3.11 11.27
C LEU A 124 -3.38 -2.37 9.97
N ALA A 125 -2.39 -2.07 9.12
CA ALA A 125 -2.62 -1.41 7.84
C ALA A 125 -3.59 -2.20 6.98
N ILE A 126 -3.35 -3.50 6.80
CA ILE A 126 -4.20 -4.36 5.95
C ILE A 126 -5.55 -4.66 6.63
N GLY A 127 -5.61 -4.76 7.95
CA GLY A 127 -6.87 -4.90 8.67
C GLY A 127 -7.79 -3.68 8.52
N LEU A 128 -7.21 -2.47 8.44
CA LEU A 128 -7.97 -1.24 8.21
C LEU A 128 -8.65 -1.19 6.83
N ASP A 129 -8.15 -1.95 5.84
CA ASP A 129 -8.82 -2.14 4.54
C ASP A 129 -10.19 -2.80 4.69
N ALA A 130 -10.29 -3.84 5.52
CA ALA A 130 -11.58 -4.46 5.77
C ALA A 130 -12.57 -3.48 6.44
N VAL A 131 -12.05 -2.54 7.24
CA VAL A 131 -12.82 -1.51 7.94
C VAL A 131 -13.30 -0.43 6.96
N ASP A 132 -12.45 0.09 6.08
CA ASP A 132 -12.86 1.13 5.13
C ASP A 132 -13.98 0.64 4.19
N GLY A 133 -13.90 -0.60 3.72
CA GLY A 133 -14.92 -1.20 2.89
C GLY A 133 -16.25 -1.38 3.64
N GLN A 134 -16.21 -1.68 4.95
CA GLN A 134 -17.41 -1.75 5.78
C GLN A 134 -17.99 -0.37 6.06
N VAL A 135 -17.14 0.63 6.31
CA VAL A 135 -17.55 2.02 6.51
C VAL A 135 -18.21 2.56 5.23
N ALA A 136 -17.61 2.34 4.05
CA ALA A 136 -18.17 2.77 2.77
C ALA A 136 -19.57 2.17 2.51
N ARG A 137 -19.78 0.88 2.84
CA ARG A 137 -21.10 0.23 2.73
C ARG A 137 -22.13 0.81 3.69
N ARG A 138 -21.72 1.20 4.90
CA ARG A 138 -22.62 1.75 5.92
C ARG A 138 -22.95 3.23 5.71
N THR A 139 -22.05 4.00 5.14
CA THR A 139 -22.22 5.46 4.97
C THR A 139 -22.70 5.86 3.57
N GLY A 140 -22.78 4.92 2.63
CA GLY A 140 -23.15 5.21 1.24
C GLY A 140 -22.12 6.08 0.49
N GLY A 141 -20.94 6.30 1.08
CA GLY A 141 -19.94 7.27 0.64
C GLY A 141 -18.90 6.72 -0.33
N SER A 142 -19.26 5.89 -1.33
CA SER A 142 -18.27 5.45 -2.32
C SER A 142 -18.12 6.49 -3.43
N THR A 143 -16.97 7.16 -3.53
CA THR A 143 -16.67 8.07 -4.65
C THR A 143 -15.87 7.37 -5.74
N GLN A 144 -15.99 7.82 -7.00
CA GLN A 144 -15.16 7.31 -8.11
C GLN A 144 -13.66 7.62 -7.91
N ARG A 145 -13.32 8.51 -6.99
CA ARG A 145 -11.95 8.81 -6.66
C ARG A 145 -11.41 7.86 -5.60
N GLY A 146 -12.17 7.70 -4.51
CA GLY A 146 -11.81 6.85 -3.38
C GLY A 146 -11.48 5.43 -3.84
N TRP A 147 -12.31 4.81 -4.68
CA TRP A 147 -12.01 3.44 -5.16
C TRP A 147 -10.73 3.33 -6.00
N ARG A 148 -10.36 4.39 -6.76
CA ARG A 148 -9.10 4.37 -7.53
C ARG A 148 -7.91 4.50 -6.61
N PHE A 149 -8.00 5.41 -5.65
CA PHE A 149 -6.96 5.61 -4.66
C PHE A 149 -6.77 4.35 -3.81
N ASP A 150 -7.86 3.77 -3.32
CA ASP A 150 -7.90 2.54 -2.54
C ASP A 150 -7.22 1.38 -3.27
N LEU A 151 -7.54 1.18 -4.56
CA LEU A 151 -6.90 0.17 -5.39
C LEU A 151 -5.38 0.38 -5.55
N GLU A 152 -4.91 1.63 -5.67
CA GLU A 152 -3.48 1.93 -5.76
C GLU A 152 -2.79 1.82 -4.40
N ALA A 153 -3.47 2.19 -3.31
CA ALA A 153 -2.98 2.04 -1.95
C ALA A 153 -2.80 0.56 -1.57
N ASP A 154 -3.75 -0.30 -1.95
CA ASP A 154 -3.66 -1.77 -1.83
C ASP A 154 -2.43 -2.32 -2.53
N ALA A 155 -2.24 -1.90 -3.79
CA ALA A 155 -1.12 -2.35 -4.60
C ALA A 155 0.21 -1.90 -3.99
N ALA A 156 0.30 -0.65 -3.53
CA ALA A 156 1.48 -0.14 -2.84
C ALA A 156 1.75 -0.89 -1.53
N ALA A 157 0.71 -1.22 -0.75
CA ALA A 157 0.84 -2.01 0.48
C ALA A 157 1.43 -3.39 0.20
N ILE A 158 0.91 -4.09 -0.82
CA ILE A 158 1.41 -5.41 -1.22
C ILE A 158 2.86 -5.30 -1.73
N ALA A 159 3.20 -4.26 -2.49
CA ALA A 159 4.55 -4.06 -3.02
C ALA A 159 5.58 -3.79 -1.90
N VAL A 160 5.24 -2.94 -0.93
CA VAL A 160 6.10 -2.66 0.23
C VAL A 160 6.26 -3.91 1.11
N LEU A 161 5.18 -4.65 1.33
CA LEU A 161 5.23 -5.94 2.03
C LEU A 161 6.13 -6.93 1.29
N ALA A 162 5.95 -7.08 -0.02
CA ALA A 162 6.76 -7.95 -0.86
C ALA A 162 8.25 -7.61 -0.79
N ALA A 163 8.59 -6.32 -0.91
CA ALA A 163 9.97 -5.86 -0.80
C ALA A 163 10.55 -6.13 0.61
N THR A 164 9.73 -6.05 1.65
CA THR A 164 10.14 -6.39 3.02
C THR A 164 10.40 -7.89 3.18
N MET A 165 9.58 -8.73 2.54
CA MET A 165 9.59 -10.20 2.73
C MET A 165 10.38 -10.97 1.68
N VAL A 166 10.98 -10.30 0.69
CA VAL A 166 11.74 -10.93 -0.41
C VAL A 166 12.85 -11.85 0.09
N HIS A 167 13.45 -11.53 1.22
CA HIS A 167 14.51 -12.33 1.85
C HIS A 167 14.02 -13.70 2.35
N ARG A 168 12.71 -13.88 2.57
CA ARG A 168 12.11 -15.16 2.98
C ARG A 168 11.73 -16.02 1.77
N THR A 169 11.33 -15.40 0.66
CA THR A 169 10.97 -16.08 -0.59
C THR A 169 10.82 -15.07 -1.72
N GLY A 170 11.28 -15.42 -2.93
CA GLY A 170 11.09 -14.57 -4.12
C GLY A 170 9.64 -14.51 -4.61
N TRP A 171 8.79 -15.47 -4.23
CA TRP A 171 7.40 -15.54 -4.68
C TRP A 171 6.57 -14.30 -4.34
N VAL A 172 6.90 -13.57 -3.26
CA VAL A 172 6.21 -12.33 -2.87
C VAL A 172 6.35 -11.22 -3.91
N LEU A 173 7.39 -11.25 -4.75
CA LEU A 173 7.59 -10.23 -5.79
C LEU A 173 6.53 -10.32 -6.89
N VAL A 174 5.99 -11.51 -7.15
CA VAL A 174 4.92 -11.69 -8.14
C VAL A 174 3.68 -10.86 -7.78
N PRO A 175 3.02 -11.06 -6.61
CA PRO A 175 1.87 -10.25 -6.24
C PRO A 175 2.22 -8.77 -6.04
N GLY A 176 3.42 -8.44 -5.54
CA GLY A 176 3.88 -7.05 -5.36
C GLY A 176 4.09 -6.28 -6.68
N SER A 177 4.42 -6.98 -7.76
CA SER A 177 4.70 -6.36 -9.07
C SER A 177 3.51 -6.36 -10.02
N LEU A 178 2.56 -7.27 -9.83
CA LEU A 178 1.57 -7.62 -10.85
C LEU A 178 0.69 -6.44 -11.29
N ARG A 179 0.26 -5.59 -10.34
CA ARG A 179 -0.56 -4.40 -10.64
C ARG A 179 0.15 -3.41 -11.56
N TYR A 180 1.45 -3.22 -11.35
CA TYR A 180 2.28 -2.28 -12.11
C TYR A 180 2.63 -2.84 -13.48
N VAL A 181 3.00 -4.12 -13.54
CA VAL A 181 3.23 -4.84 -14.80
C VAL A 181 1.97 -4.81 -15.66
N PHE A 182 0.81 -5.16 -15.10
CA PHE A 182 -0.46 -5.12 -15.83
C PHE A 182 -0.82 -3.70 -16.27
N GLY A 183 -0.60 -2.69 -15.41
CA GLY A 183 -0.77 -1.28 -15.77
C GLY A 183 0.06 -0.87 -16.99
N GLY A 184 1.34 -1.24 -17.02
CA GLY A 184 2.22 -1.00 -18.15
C GLY A 184 1.79 -1.76 -19.42
N VAL A 185 1.43 -3.03 -19.29
CA VAL A 185 0.94 -3.84 -20.41
C VAL A 185 -0.33 -3.24 -21.03
N ARG A 186 -1.26 -2.70 -20.23
CA ARG A 186 -2.46 -2.01 -20.75
C ARG A 186 -2.14 -0.73 -21.53
N GLN A 187 -1.02 -0.08 -21.25
CA GLN A 187 -0.58 1.08 -22.04
C GLN A 187 -0.09 0.66 -23.42
N VAL A 188 0.55 -0.51 -23.53
CA VAL A 188 1.13 -1.00 -24.80
C VAL A 188 0.13 -1.77 -25.65
N VAL A 189 -0.78 -2.53 -25.04
CA VAL A 189 -1.74 -3.41 -25.74
C VAL A 189 -3.12 -2.75 -25.77
N PRO A 190 -3.58 -2.19 -26.91
CA PRO A 190 -4.84 -1.44 -26.97
C PRO A 190 -6.07 -2.27 -26.60
N GLY A 191 -6.07 -3.57 -26.95
CA GLY A 191 -7.16 -4.50 -26.63
C GLY A 191 -7.38 -4.73 -25.12
N LEU A 192 -6.43 -4.34 -24.26
CA LEU A 192 -6.55 -4.44 -22.81
C LEU A 192 -7.01 -3.14 -22.13
N ARG A 193 -7.31 -2.07 -22.90
CA ARG A 193 -7.73 -0.78 -22.35
C ARG A 193 -9.21 -0.72 -21.94
N GLY A 194 -9.99 -1.75 -22.26
CA GLY A 194 -11.40 -1.85 -21.89
C GLY A 194 -11.65 -1.83 -20.38
N GLY A 195 -12.88 -1.46 -19.99
CA GLY A 195 -13.34 -1.47 -18.61
C GLY A 195 -13.54 -2.90 -18.09
N LEU A 196 -13.02 -3.18 -16.90
CA LEU A 196 -13.18 -4.46 -16.24
C LEU A 196 -14.49 -4.49 -15.44
N GLN A 197 -15.43 -5.37 -15.80
CA GLN A 197 -16.70 -5.59 -15.10
C GLN A 197 -16.45 -6.01 -13.63
N PRO A 198 -17.14 -5.46 -12.62
CA PRO A 198 -16.96 -5.88 -11.23
C PRO A 198 -17.20 -7.39 -11.06
N ARG A 199 -16.27 -8.10 -10.43
CA ARG A 199 -16.38 -9.56 -10.18
C ARG A 199 -15.95 -9.90 -8.77
N LEU A 200 -16.78 -10.69 -8.07
CA LEU A 200 -16.50 -11.15 -6.71
C LEU A 200 -15.22 -11.97 -6.64
N SER A 201 -14.94 -12.80 -7.66
CA SER A 201 -13.73 -13.62 -7.73
C SER A 201 -12.44 -12.80 -7.66
N ARG A 202 -12.39 -11.63 -8.32
CA ARG A 202 -11.24 -10.72 -8.27
C ARG A 202 -11.03 -10.15 -6.88
N ARG A 203 -12.13 -9.73 -6.25
CA ARG A 203 -12.10 -9.18 -4.90
C ARG A 203 -11.61 -10.22 -3.90
N VAL A 204 -12.08 -11.46 -4.02
CA VAL A 204 -11.63 -12.57 -3.17
C VAL A 204 -10.17 -12.91 -3.43
N ALA A 205 -9.72 -12.95 -4.69
CA ALA A 205 -8.32 -13.23 -5.01
C ALA A 205 -7.37 -12.15 -4.48
N ALA A 206 -7.72 -10.87 -4.65
CA ALA A 206 -6.94 -9.74 -4.15
C ALA A 206 -6.90 -9.70 -2.62
N GLY A 207 -8.08 -9.69 -1.97
CA GLY A 207 -8.17 -9.65 -0.50
C GLY A 207 -7.54 -10.89 0.16
N GLY A 208 -7.79 -12.08 -0.39
CA GLY A 208 -7.19 -13.32 0.10
C GLY A 208 -5.67 -13.34 -0.03
N SER A 209 -5.13 -12.82 -1.15
CA SER A 209 -3.68 -12.70 -1.33
C SER A 209 -3.05 -11.70 -0.36
N MET A 210 -3.73 -10.58 -0.11
CA MET A 210 -3.27 -9.59 0.86
C MET A 210 -3.20 -10.19 2.28
N VAL A 211 -4.24 -10.92 2.70
CA VAL A 211 -4.25 -11.65 3.99
C VAL A 211 -3.14 -12.70 4.04
N ALA A 212 -2.99 -13.53 3.01
CA ALA A 212 -1.95 -14.56 2.95
C ALA A 212 -0.55 -13.95 3.10
N LEU A 213 -0.29 -12.83 2.43
CA LEU A 213 0.99 -12.13 2.50
C LEU A 213 1.23 -11.49 3.88
N VAL A 214 0.21 -10.93 4.54
CA VAL A 214 0.35 -10.46 5.93
C VAL A 214 0.76 -11.56 6.87
N ILE A 215 0.16 -12.75 6.74
CA ILE A 215 0.52 -13.90 7.58
C ILE A 215 2.02 -14.21 7.44
N THR A 216 2.60 -14.09 6.24
CA THR A 216 4.04 -14.34 6.03
C THR A 216 4.97 -13.37 6.79
N THR A 217 4.45 -12.22 7.22
CA THR A 217 5.24 -11.23 7.97
C THR A 217 5.50 -11.66 9.41
N TRP A 218 4.70 -12.58 9.95
CA TRP A 218 4.82 -13.03 11.34
C TRP A 218 6.01 -13.98 11.50
N PRO A 219 6.87 -13.79 12.53
CA PRO A 219 8.07 -14.60 12.72
C PRO A 219 7.77 -16.06 13.06
N GLN A 220 6.61 -16.33 13.68
CA GLN A 220 6.17 -17.68 14.07
C GLN A 220 5.80 -18.54 12.85
N VAL A 221 5.59 -17.94 11.68
CA VAL A 221 5.22 -18.69 10.47
C VAL A 221 6.46 -19.37 9.90
N PRO A 222 6.48 -20.71 9.80
CA PRO A 222 7.65 -21.44 9.33
C PRO A 222 7.91 -21.20 7.83
N GLY A 223 9.16 -21.36 7.40
CA GLY A 223 9.59 -21.02 6.04
C GLY A 223 8.81 -21.72 4.93
N HIS A 224 8.45 -23.00 5.11
CA HIS A 224 7.62 -23.73 4.14
C HIS A 224 6.22 -23.11 4.00
N ALA A 225 5.60 -22.70 5.11
CA ALA A 225 4.30 -22.04 5.09
C ALA A 225 4.37 -20.66 4.42
N VAL A 226 5.43 -19.89 4.67
CA VAL A 226 5.69 -18.64 3.94
C VAL A 226 5.77 -18.89 2.44
N HIS A 227 6.56 -19.88 2.02
CA HIS A 227 6.68 -20.23 0.60
C HIS A 227 5.33 -20.59 -0.03
N LEU A 228 4.56 -21.48 0.62
CA LEU A 228 3.25 -21.93 0.12
C LEU A 228 2.23 -20.80 0.07
N LEU A 229 2.15 -19.96 1.09
CA LEU A 229 1.24 -18.81 1.13
C LEU A 229 1.58 -17.80 0.03
N SER A 230 2.86 -17.46 -0.13
CA SER A 230 3.30 -16.53 -1.18
C SER A 230 3.10 -17.10 -2.59
N ALA A 231 3.43 -18.38 -2.81
CA ALA A 231 3.21 -19.04 -4.11
C ALA A 231 1.71 -19.19 -4.44
N GLY A 232 0.89 -19.51 -3.44
CA GLY A 232 -0.56 -19.57 -3.56
C GLY A 232 -1.17 -18.21 -3.92
N ALA A 233 -0.77 -17.15 -3.22
CA ALA A 233 -1.18 -15.77 -3.52
C ALA A 233 -0.77 -15.34 -4.93
N ALA A 234 0.49 -15.61 -5.32
CA ALA A 234 1.00 -15.36 -6.66
C ALA A 234 0.15 -16.08 -7.72
N THR A 235 -0.13 -17.37 -7.51
CA THR A 235 -0.93 -18.19 -8.44
C THR A 235 -2.36 -17.69 -8.55
N ALA A 236 -3.02 -17.38 -7.43
CA ALA A 236 -4.38 -16.87 -7.41
C ALA A 236 -4.51 -15.55 -8.18
N LEU A 237 -3.56 -14.63 -7.96
CA LEU A 237 -3.53 -13.35 -8.65
C LEU A 237 -3.20 -13.51 -10.15
N LEU A 238 -2.19 -14.29 -10.51
CA LEU A 238 -1.87 -14.58 -11.91
C LEU A 238 -3.07 -15.19 -12.65
N ALA A 239 -3.78 -16.14 -12.02
CA ALA A 239 -4.98 -16.73 -12.59
C ALA A 239 -6.13 -15.71 -12.72
N SER A 240 -6.27 -14.78 -11.77
CA SER A 240 -7.25 -13.70 -11.85
C SER A 240 -6.95 -12.74 -13.01
N PHE A 241 -5.72 -12.22 -13.07
CA PHE A 241 -5.28 -11.30 -14.13
C PHE A 241 -5.25 -11.95 -15.51
N GLY A 242 -4.92 -13.24 -15.59
CA GLY A 242 -4.96 -14.00 -16.83
C GLY A 242 -6.38 -14.09 -17.40
N ARG A 243 -7.37 -14.44 -16.56
CA ARG A 243 -8.79 -14.43 -16.98
C ARG A 243 -9.25 -13.05 -17.42
N ASP A 244 -8.84 -12.00 -16.70
CA ASP A 244 -9.19 -10.62 -17.03
C ASP A 244 -8.61 -10.17 -18.38
N SER A 245 -7.38 -10.58 -18.67
CA SER A 245 -6.73 -10.31 -19.94
C SER A 245 -7.46 -11.01 -21.09
N VAL A 246 -7.81 -12.28 -20.92
CA VAL A 246 -8.55 -13.06 -21.94
C VAL A 246 -9.92 -12.44 -22.23
N ASP A 247 -10.65 -12.04 -21.20
CA ASP A 247 -11.98 -11.45 -21.38
C ASP A 247 -11.93 -10.10 -22.09
N LEU A 248 -10.94 -9.26 -21.78
CA LEU A 248 -10.73 -7.99 -22.47
C LEU A 248 -10.37 -8.19 -23.94
N LEU A 249 -9.46 -9.12 -24.25
CA LEU A 249 -9.06 -9.41 -25.63
C LEU A 249 -10.20 -9.99 -26.46
N ARG A 250 -11.03 -10.86 -25.87
CA ARG A 250 -12.24 -11.39 -26.52
C ARG A 250 -13.29 -10.31 -26.77
N GLY A 251 -13.45 -9.38 -25.84
CA GLY A 251 -14.36 -8.24 -25.97
C GLY A 251 -13.89 -7.21 -27.02
N ALA A 252 -12.57 -7.02 -27.18
CA ALA A 252 -12.00 -6.12 -28.16
C ALA A 252 -12.03 -6.65 -29.60
N SER A 253 -12.28 -7.96 -29.78
CA SER A 253 -12.35 -8.62 -31.08
C SER A 253 -13.77 -8.66 -31.68
N ARG A 254 -14.75 -8.03 -31.02
CA ARG A 254 -16.13 -7.87 -31.48
C ARG A 254 -16.38 -6.41 -31.81
#